data_AF-A0A7W0YYV4-F1
#
_entry.id   AF-A0A7W0YYV4-F1
#
_cell.length_a   1.000
_cell.length_b   1.000
_cell.length_c   1.000
_cell.angle_alpha   90.00
_cell.angle_beta   90.00
_cell.angle_gamma   90.00
#
_symmetry.space_group_name_H-M   'P 1'
#
loop_
_entity.id
_entity.type
_entity.pdbx_description
1 polymer ?
#
loop_
_entity_poly.entity_id
_entity_poly.type
_entity_poly.pdbx_seq_one_letter_code
_entity_poly.pdbx_strand_id
1 'polypeptide(L)'
;MGRKFSLDEWFVVLLARTIRPAETVFHGFGSPCAQVAMHVARRTHARDITLIEGAMYAVNPDPPFIPPTSNDASLKQGAAYSMRF
;
A
#
# COMPACT_ATOMS: atom_id res chain seq x y z
N MET A 1 18.80 -20.29 8.60
CA MET A 1 19.00 -19.00 9.29
C MET A 1 17.80 -18.13 8.96
N GLY A 2 16.83 -17.99 9.87
CA GLY A 2 15.62 -17.20 9.60
C GLY A 2 16.02 -15.74 9.40
N ARG A 3 15.65 -15.13 8.27
CA ARG A 3 15.89 -13.70 8.04
C ARG A 3 15.23 -12.91 9.17
N LYS A 4 16.06 -12.23 9.96
CA LYS A 4 15.57 -11.27 10.95
C LYS A 4 15.20 -10.00 10.17
N PHE A 5 13.95 -9.57 10.29
CA PHE A 5 13.54 -8.26 9.78
C PHE A 5 14.30 -7.16 10.52
N SER A 6 14.62 -6.08 9.81
CA SER A 6 15.03 -4.81 10.44
C SER A 6 13.85 -4.19 11.21
N LEU A 7 14.10 -3.13 11.97
CA LEU A 7 13.06 -2.47 12.78
C LEU A 7 11.95 -1.87 11.91
N ASP A 8 12.33 -1.22 10.82
CA ASP A 8 11.43 -0.63 9.83
C ASP A 8 10.61 -1.70 9.09
N GLU A 9 11.22 -2.82 8.71
CA GLU A 9 10.50 -3.96 8.16
C GLU A 9 9.49 -4.54 9.16
N TRP A 10 9.89 -4.69 10.43
CA TRP A 10 8.96 -5.12 11.49
C TRP A 10 7.78 -4.18 11.66
N PHE A 11 8.01 -2.88 11.62
CA PHE A 11 6.96 -1.87 11.72
C PHE A 11 5.93 -2.02 10.59
N VAL A 12 6.40 -2.13 9.34
CA VAL A 12 5.53 -2.35 8.18
C VAL A 12 4.79 -3.69 8.26
N VAL A 13 5.46 -4.77 8.66
CA VAL A 13 4.82 -6.09 8.80
C VAL A 13 3.71 -6.08 9.84
N LEU A 14 3.94 -5.44 10.99
CA LEU A 14 2.94 -5.33 12.04
C LEU A 14 1.77 -4.44 11.60
N LEU A 15 2.04 -3.33 10.92
CA LEU A 15 1.01 -2.46 10.36
C LEU A 15 0.19 -3.18 9.28
N ALA A 16 0.83 -3.95 8.38
CA ALA A 16 0.13 -4.70 7.35
C ALA A 16 -0.83 -5.74 7.95
N ARG A 17 -0.46 -6.36 9.09
CA ARG A 17 -1.29 -7.35 9.79
C ARG A 17 -2.55 -6.77 10.44
N THR A 18 -2.68 -5.44 10.54
CA THR A 18 -3.92 -4.84 11.02
C THR A 18 -5.00 -4.78 9.94
N ILE A 19 -4.61 -4.95 8.67
CA ILE A 19 -5.52 -4.90 7.51
C ILE A 19 -6.15 -6.27 7.33
N ARG A 20 -7.49 -6.32 7.25
CA ARG A 20 -8.23 -7.57 7.09
C ARG A 20 -8.63 -7.81 5.63
N PRO A 21 -8.84 -9.07 5.22
CA PRO A 21 -9.43 -9.38 3.92
C PRO A 21 -10.73 -8.62 3.69
N ALA A 22 -10.98 -8.27 2.42
CA ALA A 22 -12.13 -7.49 1.94
C ALA A 22 -12.29 -6.07 2.53
N GLU A 23 -11.35 -5.56 3.32
CA GLU A 23 -11.38 -4.17 3.78
C GLU A 23 -11.10 -3.18 2.65
N THR A 24 -11.70 -2.00 2.75
CA THR A 24 -11.26 -0.83 1.96
C THR A 24 -10.26 -0.04 2.78
N VAL A 25 -9.06 0.14 2.26
CA VAL A 25 -7.96 0.83 2.93
C VAL A 25 -7.52 2.04 2.13
N PHE A 26 -7.15 3.09 2.85
CA PHE A 26 -6.71 4.37 2.31
C PHE A 26 -5.59 4.92 3.20
N HIS A 27 -4.62 5.61 2.61
CA HIS A 27 -3.63 6.38 3.35
C HIS A 27 -3.75 7.88 3.03
N GLY A 28 -3.48 8.72 4.03
CA GLY A 28 -3.37 10.17 3.82
C GLY A 28 -2.06 10.58 3.13
N PHE A 29 -1.91 11.88 2.88
CA PHE A 29 -0.63 12.46 2.46
C PHE A 29 0.45 12.25 3.53
N GLY A 30 1.71 12.05 3.10
CA GLY A 30 2.84 11.93 4.02
C GLY A 30 2.84 10.66 4.86
N SER A 31 2.17 9.59 4.40
CA SER A 31 2.00 8.33 5.14
C SER A 31 2.71 7.13 4.48
N PRO A 32 4.03 7.20 4.20
CA PRO A 32 4.72 6.18 3.39
C PRO A 32 4.68 4.78 4.01
N CYS A 33 4.77 4.65 5.35
CA CYS A 33 4.71 3.34 6.00
C CYS A 33 3.33 2.68 5.86
N ALA A 34 2.24 3.47 5.94
CA ALA A 34 0.89 2.96 5.74
C ALA A 34 0.68 2.51 4.28
N GLN A 35 1.16 3.30 3.33
CA GLN A 35 1.14 2.94 1.91
C GLN A 35 1.88 1.62 1.63
N VAL A 36 3.11 1.47 2.16
CA VAL A 36 3.86 0.21 2.02
C VAL A 36 3.09 -0.95 2.67
N ALA A 37 2.55 -0.75 3.88
CA ALA A 37 1.79 -1.78 4.59
C ALA A 37 0.53 -2.24 3.81
N MET A 38 -0.20 -1.31 3.19
CA MET A 38 -1.35 -1.61 2.32
C MET A 38 -0.94 -2.48 1.13
N HIS A 39 0.17 -2.14 0.46
CA HIS A 39 0.70 -2.94 -0.64
C HIS A 39 1.23 -4.31 -0.20
N VAL A 40 1.84 -4.41 0.98
CA VAL A 40 2.27 -5.70 1.57
C VAL A 40 1.07 -6.58 1.88
N ALA A 41 0.03 -6.03 2.52
CA ALA A 41 -1.19 -6.78 2.84
C ALA A 41 -1.84 -7.35 1.56
N ARG A 42 -1.99 -6.52 0.53
CA ARG A 42 -2.56 -6.92 -0.77
C ARG A 42 -1.77 -8.01 -1.49
N ARG A 43 -0.44 -8.03 -1.34
CA ARG A 43 0.42 -9.03 -1.97
C ARG A 43 0.62 -10.29 -1.12
N THR A 44 0.11 -10.31 0.10
CA THR A 44 0.28 -11.42 1.04
C THR A 44 -1.05 -12.04 1.46
N HIS A 45 -1.62 -11.57 2.56
CA HIS A 45 -2.69 -12.22 3.31
C HIS A 45 -4.08 -11.61 3.06
N ALA A 46 -4.17 -10.38 2.57
CA ALA A 46 -5.42 -9.66 2.35
C ALA A 46 -5.51 -9.26 0.86
N ARG A 47 -5.51 -10.25 -0.03
CA ARG A 47 -5.40 -10.04 -1.49
C ARG A 47 -6.61 -9.36 -2.13
N ASP A 48 -7.74 -9.43 -1.45
CA ASP A 48 -9.06 -8.95 -1.85
C ASP A 48 -9.41 -7.57 -1.27
N ILE A 49 -8.45 -6.89 -0.64
CA ILE A 49 -8.67 -5.51 -0.17
C ILE A 49 -8.90 -4.57 -1.35
N THR A 50 -9.68 -3.52 -1.11
CA THR A 50 -9.72 -2.35 -1.99
C THR A 50 -8.71 -1.34 -1.49
N LEU A 51 -7.60 -1.19 -2.21
CA LEU A 51 -6.53 -0.25 -1.90
C LEU A 51 -6.77 1.07 -2.62
N ILE A 52 -6.82 2.17 -1.89
CA ILE A 52 -6.90 3.52 -2.44
C ILE A 52 -5.60 4.26 -2.13
N GLU A 53 -4.80 4.53 -3.16
CA GLU A 53 -3.63 5.42 -3.06
C GLU A 53 -4.13 6.84 -2.88
N GLY A 54 -4.10 7.37 -1.66
CA GLY A 54 -4.87 8.55 -1.32
C GLY A 54 -4.36 9.84 -1.94
N ALA A 55 -3.04 9.99 -2.07
CA ALA A 55 -2.44 11.16 -2.71
C ALA A 55 -2.54 11.13 -4.25
N MET A 56 -2.70 9.92 -4.82
CA MET A 56 -2.76 9.72 -6.27
C MET A 56 -4.16 9.45 -6.80
N TYR A 57 -5.11 9.26 -5.87
CA TYR A 57 -6.50 8.92 -6.11
C TYR A 57 -6.67 7.71 -7.04
N ALA A 58 -5.81 6.71 -6.86
CA ALA A 58 -5.78 5.50 -7.67
C ALA A 58 -6.35 4.31 -6.89
N VAL A 59 -7.32 3.61 -7.51
CA VAL A 59 -7.97 2.42 -6.94
C VAL A 59 -7.28 1.16 -7.44
N ASN A 60 -6.87 0.31 -6.51
CA ASN A 60 -6.17 -0.96 -6.73
C ASN A 60 -4.99 -0.87 -7.71
N PRO A 61 -4.07 0.11 -7.59
CA PRO A 61 -2.91 0.18 -8.46
C PRO A 61 -1.98 -1.01 -8.27
N ASP A 62 -1.18 -1.25 -9.30
CA ASP A 62 -0.12 -2.25 -9.32
C ASP A 62 1.19 -1.61 -9.80
N PRO A 63 1.77 -0.73 -8.96
CA PRO A 63 3.02 -0.08 -9.31
C PRO A 63 4.18 -1.09 -9.30
N PRO A 64 5.18 -0.95 -10.19
CA PRO A 64 6.33 -1.86 -10.27
C PRO A 64 7.25 -1.77 -9.03
N PHE A 65 7.22 -0.64 -8.32
CA PHE A 65 7.93 -0.41 -7.07
C PHE A 65 7.15 0.56 -6.18
N ILE A 66 7.46 0.59 -4.88
CA ILE A 66 6.94 1.63 -3.99
C ILE A 66 7.95 2.78 -3.96
N PRO A 67 7.58 3.99 -4.39
CA PRO A 67 8.49 5.13 -4.46
C PRO A 67 8.74 5.71 -3.06
N PRO A 68 9.84 6.46 -2.86
CA PRO A 68 10.13 7.14 -1.60
C PRO A 68 9.12 8.22 -1.19
N THR A 69 8.22 8.62 -2.10
CA THR A 69 7.16 9.60 -1.86
C THR A 69 5.79 9.02 -2.14
N SER A 70 4.80 9.40 -1.33
CA SER A 70 3.43 8.90 -1.45
C SER A 70 2.63 9.50 -2.61
N ASN A 71 3.19 10.48 -3.34
CA ASN A 71 2.52 11.19 -4.42
C ASN A 71 3.22 11.04 -5.78
N ASP A 72 3.98 9.97 -5.96
CA ASP A 72 4.65 9.68 -7.22
C ASP A 72 3.66 9.18 -8.28
N ALA A 73 3.85 9.59 -9.53
CA ALA A 73 3.00 9.18 -10.66
C ALA A 73 2.95 7.66 -10.88
N SER A 74 4.03 6.94 -10.54
CA SER A 74 4.10 5.48 -10.65
C SER A 74 3.01 4.76 -9.85
N LEU A 75 2.54 5.37 -8.75
CA LEU A 75 1.45 4.81 -7.92
C LEU A 75 0.07 4.82 -8.61
N LYS A 76 -0.06 5.42 -9.80
CA LYS A 76 -1.27 5.29 -10.65
C LYS A 76 -1.19 4.13 -11.63
N GLN A 77 -0.02 3.51 -11.79
CA GLN A 77 0.17 2.48 -12.80
C GLN A 77 -0.69 1.25 -12.49
N GLY A 78 -1.38 0.74 -13.51
CA GLY A 78 -2.24 -0.42 -13.39
C GLY A 78 -3.50 -0.21 -12.55
N ALA A 79 -3.81 1.03 -12.15
CA ALA A 79 -5.00 1.32 -11.37
C ALA A 79 -6.27 0.91 -12.12
N ALA A 80 -7.19 0.23 -11.43
CA ALA A 80 -8.51 -0.09 -11.96
C ALA A 80 -9.31 1.18 -12.26
N TYR A 81 -9.09 2.24 -11.49
CA TYR A 81 -9.64 3.57 -11.71
C TYR A 81 -8.71 4.65 -11.14
N SER A 82 -8.71 5.82 -11.75
CA SER A 82 -8.08 7.02 -11.21
C SER A 82 -9.11 8.14 -11.16
N MET A 83 -9.40 8.65 -9.96
CA MET A 83 -10.36 9.73 -9.79
C MET A 83 -9.83 11.01 -10.45
N ARG A 84 -10.73 11.79 -11.03
CA ARG A 84 -10.46 13.08 -11.65
C ARG A 84 -11.28 14.11 -10.89
N PHE A 85 -10.62 15.14 -10.37
CA PHE A 85 -11.23 16.30 -9.74
C PHE A 85 -10.73 17.54 -10.49
#